data_AF-A0A1N6YYY3-F1
#
_entry.id   AF-A0A1N6YYY3-F1
#
_cell.length_a   1.000
_cell.length_b   1.000
_cell.length_c   1.000
_cell.angle_alpha   90.00
_cell.angle_beta   90.00
_cell.angle_gamma   90.00
#
_symmetry.space_group_name_H-M   'P 1'
#
loop_
_entity.id
_entity.type
_entity.pdbx_description
1 polymer ?
#
loop_
_entity_poly.entity_id
_entity_poly.type
_entity_poly.pdbx_seq_one_letter_code
_entity_poly.pdbx_strand_id
1 'polypeptide(L)' 'MENPLVAAGLALIAWSIGISFGPVGVFVAGFLLVALGLSSAQIEGVSWGGCPTCGKRIKHDSGICQHCGTKLPEA' A
#
# COMPACT_ATOMS: atom_id res chain seq x y z
N MET A 1 -29.54 -17.96 24.50
CA MET A 1 -30.59 -18.13 23.47
C MET A 1 -30.77 -16.79 22.79
N GLU A 2 -29.74 -16.33 22.07
CA GLU A 2 -29.86 -15.10 21.29
C GLU A 2 -31.01 -15.24 20.29
N ASN A 3 -31.93 -14.28 20.31
CA ASN A 3 -33.09 -14.26 19.44
C ASN A 3 -32.60 -14.19 17.99
N PRO A 4 -33.01 -15.11 17.09
CA PRO A 4 -32.54 -15.12 15.70
C PRO A 4 -32.86 -13.82 14.96
N LEU A 5 -33.89 -13.06 15.38
CA LEU A 5 -34.17 -11.72 14.85
C LEU A 5 -33.06 -10.70 15.18
N VAL A 6 -32.45 -10.78 16.37
CA VAL A 6 -31.35 -9.87 16.78
C VAL A 6 -30.08 -10.19 16.00
N ALA A 7 -29.79 -11.47 15.78
CA ALA A 7 -28.63 -11.90 14.99
C ALA A 7 -28.73 -11.43 13.53
N ALA A 8 -29.90 -11.60 12.91
CA ALA A 8 -30.15 -11.12 11.55
C ALA A 8 -30.05 -9.59 11.45
N GLY A 9 -30.57 -8.86 12.44
CA GLY A 9 -30.47 -7.40 12.50
C GLY A 9 -29.02 -6.89 12.56
N LEU A 10 -28.20 -7.46 13.44
CA LEU A 10 -26.79 -7.10 13.57
C LEU A 10 -25.96 -7.44 12.31
N ALA A 11 -26.27 -8.56 11.65
CA ALA A 11 -25.61 -8.94 10.41
C ALA A 11 -25.89 -7.95 9.26
N LEU A 12 -27.14 -7.48 9.14
CA LEU A 12 -27.51 -6.48 8.14
C LEU A 12 -26.82 -5.14 8.41
N ILE A 13 -26.77 -4.70 9.67
CA ILE A 13 -26.08 -3.47 10.05
C ILE A 13 -24.57 -3.57 9.77
N ALA A 14 -23.94 -4.69 10.09
CA ALA A 14 -22.52 -4.92 9.83
C ALA A 14 -22.19 -4.93 8.33
N TRP A 15 -23.05 -5.52 7.50
CA TRP A 15 -22.91 -5.48 6.04
C TRP A 15 -23.13 -4.07 5.48
N SER A 16 -24.14 -3.33 5.96
CA SER A 16 -24.40 -1.96 5.55
C SER A 16 -23.26 -1.01 5.93
N ILE A 17 -22.69 -1.16 7.13
CA ILE A 17 -21.53 -0.40 7.58
C ILE A 17 -20.30 -0.79 6.77
N GLY A 18 -20.04 -2.08 6.53
CA GLY A 18 -18.89 -2.52 5.72
C GLY A 18 -18.93 -2.02 4.26
N ILE A 19 -20.13 -1.91 3.67
CA ILE A 19 -20.31 -1.40 2.30
C ILE A 19 -20.24 0.14 2.26
N SER A 20 -20.82 0.81 3.26
CA SER A 20 -20.86 2.29 3.32
C SER A 20 -19.55 2.92 3.84
N PHE A 21 -18.86 2.24 4.77
CA PHE A 21 -17.50 2.53 5.23
C PHE A 21 -16.45 1.73 4.44
N GLY A 22 -16.76 1.32 3.21
CA GLY A 22 -15.84 0.64 2.30
C GLY A 22 -14.74 1.57 1.78
N PRO A 23 -14.54 1.77 0.45
CA PRO A 23 -13.44 2.56 -0.08
C PRO A 23 -13.38 3.98 0.52
N VAL A 24 -14.53 4.57 0.88
CA VAL A 24 -14.60 5.88 1.57
C VAL A 24 -13.86 5.86 2.90
N GLY A 25 -13.95 4.80 3.70
CA GLY A 25 -13.20 4.66 4.95
C GLY A 25 -11.69 4.62 4.70
N VAL A 26 -11.26 3.92 3.65
CA VAL A 26 -9.86 3.89 3.20
C VAL A 26 -9.39 5.26 2.71
N PHE A 27 -10.24 5.99 1.97
CA PHE A 27 -9.94 7.34 1.51
C PHE A 27 -9.85 8.34 2.69
N VAL A 28 -10.76 8.28 3.65
CA VAL A 28 -10.75 9.16 4.84
C VAL A 28 -9.55 8.85 5.73
N ALA A 29 -9.27 7.58 6.01
CA ALA A 29 -8.09 7.16 6.76
C ALA A 29 -6.80 7.56 6.05
N GLY A 30 -6.72 7.37 4.73
CA GLY A 30 -5.58 7.78 3.91
C GLY A 30 -5.36 9.29 3.95
N PHE A 31 -6.42 10.09 3.74
CA PHE A 31 -6.33 11.55 3.79
C PHE A 31 -5.92 12.07 5.18
N LEU A 32 -6.45 11.45 6.24
CA LEU A 32 -6.08 11.77 7.62
C LEU A 32 -4.60 11.46 7.91
N LEU A 33 -4.11 10.31 7.46
CA LEU A 33 -2.70 9.93 7.63
C LEU A 33 -1.75 10.84 6.86
N VAL A 34 -2.12 11.28 5.66
CA VAL A 34 -1.38 12.28 4.88
C VAL A 34 -1.36 13.62 5.63
N ALA A 35 -2.51 14.08 6.13
CA ALA A 35 -2.62 15.33 6.87
C ALA A 35 -1.80 15.33 8.16
N LEU A 36 -1.69 14.18 8.84
CA LEU A 36 -0.90 14.01 10.06
C LEU A 36 0.59 13.67 9.80
N GLY A 37 1.01 13.51 8.54
CA GLY A 37 2.40 13.19 8.18
C GLY A 37 2.87 11.79 8.60
N LEU A 38 1.96 10.90 8.99
CA LEU A 38 2.25 9.53 9.43
C LEU A 38 2.17 8.50 8.30
N SER A 39 2.12 8.95 7.04
CA SER A 39 2.01 8.09 5.86
C SER A 39 3.33 7.37 5.55
N SER A 40 3.71 6.42 6.40
CA SER A 40 4.79 5.44 6.19
C SER A 40 4.23 4.03 5.97
N ALA A 41 3.09 3.91 5.29
CA ALA A 41 2.64 2.63 4.75
C ALA A 41 3.70 2.17 3.73
N GLN A 42 4.47 1.15 4.11
CA GLN A 42 5.50 0.54 3.29
C GLN A 42 4.84 -0.03 2.03
N ILE A 43 5.02 0.65 0.90
CA ILE A 43 4.76 0.11 -0.43
C ILE A 43 5.91 -0.87 -0.72
N GLU A 44 5.86 -2.05 -0.10
CA GLU A 44 6.78 -3.15 -0.37
C GLU A 44 6.46 -3.73 -1.75
N GLY A 45 6.88 -3.06 -2.82
CA GLY A 45 6.57 -3.57 -4.16
C GLY A 45 6.97 -2.70 -5.34
N VAL A 46 7.52 -1.52 -5.11
CA VAL A 46 8.15 -0.75 -6.18
C VAL A 46 9.58 -1.29 -6.36
N SER A 47 9.67 -2.46 -7.02
CA SER A 47 10.93 -2.93 -7.61
C SER A 47 11.30 -1.95 -8.73
N TRP A 48 12.03 -0.91 -8.34
CA TRP A 48 12.68 -0.02 -9.28
C TRP A 48 13.70 -0.83 -10.04
N GLY A 49 13.38 -1.20 -11.28
CA GLY A 49 14.36 -1.63 -12.29
C GLY A 49 15.28 -0.46 -12.72
N GLY A 50 15.68 0.39 -11.78
CA GLY A 50 16.44 1.62 -11.99
C GLY A 50 17.54 1.78 -10.95
N CYS A 51 18.58 2.51 -11.34
CA CYS A 51 19.74 2.80 -10.50
C CYS A 51 19.33 3.56 -9.24
N PRO A 52 19.75 3.15 -8.03
CA PRO A 52 19.51 3.92 -6.81
C PRO A 52 20.26 5.26 -6.80
N THR A 53 21.34 5.40 -7.58
CA THR A 53 22.13 6.64 -7.63
C THR A 53 21.69 7.60 -8.72
N CYS A 54 21.36 7.11 -9.92
CA CYS A 54 21.06 7.99 -11.05
C CYS A 54 19.63 7.90 -11.57
N GLY A 55 18.80 6.99 -11.03
CA GLY A 55 17.41 6.77 -11.44
C GLY A 55 17.21 6.20 -12.84
N LYS A 56 18.27 6.01 -13.64
CA LYS A 56 18.15 5.41 -14.99
C LYS A 56 17.84 3.93 -14.89
N ARG A 57 17.03 3.42 -15.82
CA ARG A 57 16.74 1.99 -15.94
C ARG A 57 18.05 1.20 -16.09
N ILE A 58 18.23 0.13 -15.31
CA ILE A 58 19.41 -0.75 -15.45
C ILE A 58 18.93 -2.15 -15.76
N LYS A 59 19.68 -2.82 -16.66
CA LYS A 59 19.53 -4.26 -16.87
C LYS A 59 20.08 -5.00 -15.65
N HIS A 60 19.24 -5.81 -15.02
CA HIS A 60 19.47 -6.48 -13.74
C HIS A 60 20.73 -7.37 -13.66
N ASP A 61 21.36 -7.64 -14.81
CA ASP A 61 22.49 -8.57 -14.98
C ASP A 61 23.86 -7.89 -14.86
N SER A 62 23.93 -6.55 -14.87
CA SER A 62 25.18 -5.83 -14.71
C SER A 62 25.37 -5.39 -13.26
N GLY A 63 26.34 -5.93 -12.53
CA GLY A 63 26.71 -5.50 -11.17
C GLY A 63 27.21 -4.04 -11.08
N ILE A 64 27.24 -3.31 -12.20
CA ILE A 64 27.64 -1.90 -12.30
C ILE A 64 26.68 -1.18 -13.26
N CYS A 65 26.23 0.01 -12.88
CA CYS A 65 25.41 0.85 -13.74
C CYS A 65 26.21 1.38 -14.95
N GLN A 66 25.75 1.09 -16.16
CA GLN A 66 26.36 1.54 -17.42
C GLN A 66 26.28 3.07 -17.65
N HIS A 67 25.49 3.78 -16.85
CA HIS A 67 25.27 5.22 -17.02
C HIS A 67 26.04 6.10 -16.03
N CYS A 68 26.25 5.64 -14.79
CA CYS A 68 26.93 6.43 -13.76
C CYS A 68 28.14 5.72 -13.15
N GLY A 69 28.39 4.45 -13.50
CA GLY A 69 29.52 3.67 -13.00
C GLY A 69 29.36 3.17 -11.55
N THR A 70 28.21 3.42 -10.91
CA THR A 70 27.96 2.96 -9.53
C THR A 70 27.76 1.45 -9.51
N LYS A 71 28.41 0.76 -8.56
CA LYS A 71 28.17 -0.66 -8.29
C LYS A 71 26.75 -0.85 -7.78
N LEU A 72 26.03 -1.81 -8.36
CA LEU A 72 24.68 -2.12 -7.92
C LEU A 72 24.75 -3.14 -6.78
N PRO A 73 23.90 -3.01 -5.76
CA PRO A 73 23.74 -4.08 -4.79
C PRO A 73 23.25 -5.32 -5.54
N GLU A 74 24.00 -6.41 -5.44
CA GLU A 74 23.51 -7.74 -5.79
C GLU A 74 22.34 -8.07 -4.86
N ALA A 75 21.23 -8.53 -5.44
CA ALA A 75 20.05 -8.93 -4.67
C ALA A 75 20.26 -10.32 -4.05
#